data_AF-A0A0H3X3F7-F1
#
_entry.id   AF-A0A0H3X3F7-F1
#
_cell.length_a   1.000
_cell.length_b   1.000
_cell.length_c   1.000
_cell.angle_alpha   90.00
_cell.angle_beta   90.00
_cell.angle_gamma   90.00
#
_symmetry.space_group_name_H-M   'P 1'
#
loop_
_entity.id
_entity.type
_entity.pdbx_description
1 polymer ?
#
loop_
_entity_poly.entity_id
_entity_poly.type
_entity_poly.pdbx_seq_one_letter_code
_entity_poly.pdbx_strand_id
1 'polypeptide(L)'
;MSLFSTFHAAMVFARGIQVSASREVSVDIDPLAAGHPADRRTVVRESAASRREVPTAQTDAEEIRQARTVTENEIFLLLERIQEHALTRTAQVEHARLTDAAAADPAKLAGAVSELVDRQIQRVWNMLTFGIDGLKAQQQQQGLRGTTGLFDQLVARDKSSPSGLSQGAEASLQIARHALEGQLIADFTSGQLDEARLQALLGRGVGGAWCLGLSSPPLSQS
;
A
#
# COMPACT_ATOMS: atom_id res chain seq x y z
N MET A 1 11.92 22.66 15.93
CA MET A 1 11.54 23.21 14.61
C MET A 1 10.58 22.23 13.98
N SER A 2 9.32 22.61 13.79
CA SER A 2 8.30 21.73 13.19
C SER A 2 8.40 21.84 11.66
N LEU A 3 8.65 20.70 11.01
CA LEU A 3 8.81 20.55 9.56
C LEU A 3 7.68 19.65 9.05
N PHE A 4 6.42 20.11 9.08
CA PHE A 4 5.32 19.31 8.55
C PHE A 4 4.37 20.13 7.68
N SER A 5 4.14 19.55 6.49
CA SER A 5 3.36 20.08 5.38
C SER A 5 1.92 20.33 5.81
N THR A 6 1.45 21.56 5.65
CA THR A 6 0.06 21.93 5.93
C THR A 6 -0.81 21.51 4.74
N PHE A 7 -1.52 20.38 4.86
CA PHE A 7 -2.43 19.92 3.81
C PHE A 7 -3.61 20.88 3.66
N HIS A 8 -3.67 21.60 2.54
CA HIS A 8 -4.81 22.43 2.16
C HIS A 8 -5.62 21.72 1.08
N ALA A 9 -6.55 20.85 1.47
CA ALA A 9 -7.54 20.33 0.53
C ALA A 9 -8.81 21.20 0.56
N ALA A 10 -9.18 21.74 -0.59
CA ALA A 10 -10.48 22.36 -0.81
C ALA A 10 -11.38 21.38 -1.59
N MET A 11 -12.36 20.78 -0.92
CA MET A 11 -13.41 19.99 -1.58
C MET A 11 -14.63 20.87 -1.88
N VAL A 12 -15.04 20.92 -3.14
CA VAL A 12 -16.28 21.58 -3.56
C VAL A 12 -17.40 20.54 -3.59
N PHE A 13 -18.23 20.50 -2.55
CA PHE A 13 -19.29 19.50 -2.38
C PHE A 13 -20.55 19.74 -3.23
N ALA A 14 -20.71 20.92 -3.84
CA ALA A 14 -21.84 21.22 -4.72
C ALA A 14 -21.55 22.34 -5.71
N ARG A 15 -22.08 22.22 -6.95
CA ARG A 15 -22.18 23.34 -7.91
C ARG A 15 -23.60 23.93 -7.81
N GLY A 16 -23.69 25.26 -7.68
CA GLY A 16 -24.96 25.99 -7.81
C GLY A 16 -25.76 26.25 -6.52
N ILE A 17 -25.20 25.99 -5.33
CA ILE A 17 -25.84 26.37 -4.07
C ILE A 17 -25.45 27.81 -3.73
N GLN A 18 -26.44 28.70 -3.51
CA GLN A 18 -26.18 30.02 -2.94
C GLN A 18 -25.72 29.85 -1.49
N VAL A 19 -24.46 30.20 -1.22
CA VAL A 19 -23.88 30.12 0.12
C VAL A 19 -23.83 31.52 0.71
N SER A 20 -24.47 31.73 1.87
CA SER A 20 -24.50 33.03 2.57
C SER A 20 -23.25 33.30 3.41
N ALA A 21 -22.49 32.27 3.78
CA ALA A 21 -21.22 32.38 4.50
C ALA A 21 -20.29 31.18 4.20
N SER A 22 -18.99 31.43 4.04
CA SER A 22 -17.98 30.38 3.91
C SER A 22 -17.29 30.16 5.26
N ARG A 23 -17.06 28.92 5.62
CA ARG A 23 -16.33 28.55 6.84
C ARG A 23 -15.14 27.68 6.44
N GLU A 24 -13.94 28.11 6.80
CA GLU A 24 -12.75 27.29 6.67
C GLU A 24 -12.48 26.59 8.01
N VAL A 25 -12.43 25.27 7.98
CA VAL A 25 -12.06 24.44 9.13
C VAL A 25 -10.79 23.71 8.74
N SER A 26 -9.66 24.16 9.27
CA SER A 26 -8.39 23.45 9.13
C SER A 26 -8.26 22.48 10.31
N VAL A 27 -8.18 21.19 10.00
CA VAL A 27 -7.95 20.14 11.00
C VAL A 27 -6.57 19.57 10.73
N ASP A 28 -5.64 19.85 11.64
CA ASP A 28 -4.29 19.31 11.62
C ASP A 28 -4.29 18.00 12.41
N ILE A 29 -3.85 16.91 11.78
CA ILE A 29 -3.80 15.54 12.32
C ILE A 29 -2.40 15.01 12.01
N ASP A 30 -1.66 14.55 13.02
CA ASP A 30 -0.42 13.81 12.77
C ASP A 30 -0.74 12.32 12.60
N PRO A 31 -0.76 11.78 11.37
CA PRO A 31 -1.11 10.38 11.14
C PRO A 31 -0.07 9.39 11.71
N LEU A 32 1.08 9.87 12.19
CA LEU A 32 2.17 9.05 12.73
C LEU A 32 2.32 9.15 14.25
N ALA A 33 1.51 9.98 14.93
CA ALA A 33 1.58 10.12 16.38
C ALA A 33 1.04 8.87 17.11
N ALA A 34 1.69 8.50 18.21
CA ALA A 34 1.46 7.23 18.90
C ALA A 34 0.14 7.13 19.72
N GLY A 35 -0.70 8.18 19.78
CA GLY A 35 -1.97 8.14 20.51
C GLY A 35 -2.84 9.41 20.41
N HIS A 36 -4.16 9.25 20.59
CA HIS A 36 -5.15 10.35 20.62
C HIS A 36 -5.72 10.51 22.05
N PRO A 37 -5.78 11.73 22.63
CA PRO A 37 -6.72 12.78 22.21
C PRO A 37 -6.12 14.19 22.07
N ALA A 38 -4.79 14.35 22.12
CA ALA A 38 -4.11 15.66 21.96
C ALA A 38 -3.64 15.94 20.51
N ASP A 39 -3.86 14.97 19.61
CA ASP A 39 -3.32 14.92 18.25
C ASP A 39 -4.19 15.60 17.18
N ARG A 40 -5.02 16.57 17.60
CA ARG A 40 -5.89 17.30 16.68
C ARG A 40 -5.90 18.77 17.04
N ARG A 41 -5.27 19.59 16.20
CA ARG A 41 -5.40 21.05 16.29
C ARG A 41 -6.43 21.50 15.27
N THR A 42 -7.60 21.90 15.76
CA THR A 42 -8.66 22.47 14.90
C THR A 42 -8.56 23.99 14.95
N VAL A 43 -8.24 24.60 13.83
CA VAL A 43 -8.29 26.06 13.65
C VAL A 43 -9.53 26.36 12.81
N VAL A 44 -10.50 27.05 13.42
CA VAL A 44 -11.68 27.54 12.71
C VAL A 44 -11.42 28.99 12.35
N ARG A 45 -11.43 29.30 11.04
CA ARG A 45 -11.43 30.69 10.56
C ARG A 45 -12.79 30.97 9.95
N GLU A 46 -13.52 31.88 10.56
CA GLU A 46 -14.72 32.48 9.98
C GLU A 46 -14.27 33.63 9.09
N SER A 47 -14.53 33.55 7.78
CA SER A 47 -14.34 34.68 6.86
C SER A 47 -15.70 35.12 6.32
N ALA A 48 -15.97 36.41 6.41
CA ALA A 48 -17.21 37.00 5.91
C ALA A 48 -17.10 37.38 4.42
N ALA A 49 -18.19 37.06 3.70
CA ALA A 49 -18.75 37.72 2.53
C ALA A 49 -17.81 38.15 1.39
N SER A 50 -17.36 37.19 0.58
CA SER A 50 -17.39 37.42 -0.87
C SER A 50 -17.61 36.11 -1.63
N ARG A 51 -18.36 36.23 -2.72
CA ARG A 51 -18.65 35.16 -3.69
C ARG A 51 -17.31 34.70 -4.26
N ARG A 52 -16.90 33.44 -4.04
CA ARG A 52 -15.85 32.84 -4.88
C ARG A 52 -16.43 32.73 -6.28
N GLU A 53 -15.95 33.57 -7.20
CA GLU A 53 -16.32 33.48 -8.61
C GLU A 53 -15.87 32.13 -9.15
N VAL A 54 -16.81 31.45 -9.81
CA VAL A 54 -16.51 30.24 -10.57
C VAL A 54 -15.73 30.70 -11.81
N PRO A 55 -14.50 30.22 -12.03
CA PRO A 55 -13.72 30.68 -13.16
C PRO A 55 -14.40 30.27 -14.48
N THR A 56 -14.69 31.26 -15.33
CA THR A 56 -15.52 31.12 -16.54
C THR A 56 -14.72 30.81 -17.81
N ALA A 57 -13.39 30.68 -17.75
CA ALA A 57 -12.55 30.49 -18.94
C ALA A 57 -11.81 29.14 -18.96
N GLN A 58 -11.58 28.60 -20.17
CA GLN A 58 -10.81 27.36 -20.41
C GLN A 58 -9.38 27.40 -19.82
N THR A 59 -8.80 28.59 -19.61
CA THR A 59 -7.50 28.80 -18.97
C THR A 59 -7.49 28.35 -17.50
N ASP A 60 -8.61 28.50 -16.81
CA ASP A 60 -8.76 28.11 -15.40
C ASP A 60 -8.96 26.60 -15.24
N ALA A 61 -9.45 25.92 -16.28
CA ALA A 61 -9.58 24.46 -16.27
C ALA A 61 -8.22 23.74 -16.32
N GLU A 62 -7.21 24.37 -16.93
CA GLU A 62 -5.82 23.90 -16.91
C GLU A 62 -5.23 24.02 -15.51
N GLU A 63 -5.37 25.18 -14.87
CA GLU A 63 -4.89 25.44 -13.51
C GLU A 63 -5.61 24.59 -12.46
N ILE A 64 -6.92 24.41 -12.58
CA ILE A 64 -7.69 23.48 -11.73
C ILE A 64 -7.24 22.03 -11.94
N ARG A 65 -6.96 21.62 -13.18
CA ARG A 65 -6.42 20.28 -13.48
C ARG A 65 -5.03 20.10 -12.89
N GLN A 66 -4.14 21.07 -13.06
CA GLN A 66 -2.79 21.02 -12.49
C GLN A 66 -2.82 21.01 -10.97
N ALA A 67 -3.60 21.89 -10.34
CA ALA A 67 -3.78 21.90 -8.89
C ALA A 67 -4.33 20.56 -8.38
N ARG A 68 -5.31 19.98 -9.09
CA ARG A 68 -5.84 18.66 -8.78
C ARG A 68 -4.79 17.56 -8.90
N THR A 69 -3.99 17.55 -9.96
CA THR A 69 -2.89 16.58 -10.14
C THR A 69 -1.84 16.71 -9.04
N VAL A 70 -1.49 17.94 -8.62
CA VAL A 70 -0.56 18.18 -7.51
C VAL A 70 -1.14 17.64 -6.20
N THR A 71 -2.40 17.96 -5.88
CA THR A 71 -3.07 17.45 -4.68
C THR A 71 -3.21 15.93 -4.69
N GLU A 72 -3.57 15.33 -5.83
CA GLU A 72 -3.65 13.87 -5.98
C GLU A 72 -2.27 13.23 -5.75
N ASN A 73 -1.20 13.78 -6.32
CA ASN A 73 0.17 13.30 -6.10
C ASN A 73 0.60 13.40 -4.63
N GLU A 74 0.30 14.50 -3.95
CA GLU A 74 0.62 14.66 -2.53
C GLU A 74 -0.14 13.66 -1.65
N ILE A 75 -1.40 13.39 -1.96
CA ILE A 75 -2.19 12.34 -1.30
C ILE A 75 -1.56 10.96 -1.54
N PHE A 76 -1.16 10.66 -2.78
CA PHE A 76 -0.50 9.39 -3.10
C PHE A 76 0.81 9.22 -2.31
N LEU A 77 1.65 10.25 -2.25
CA LEU A 77 2.89 10.23 -1.48
C LEU A 77 2.65 10.05 0.03
N LEU A 78 1.62 10.69 0.57
CA LEU A 78 1.23 10.50 1.98
C LEU A 78 0.80 9.06 2.24
N LEU A 79 -0.05 8.50 1.38
CA LEU A 79 -0.50 7.12 1.49
C LEU A 79 0.65 6.11 1.37
N GLU A 80 1.62 6.38 0.51
CA GLU A 80 2.84 5.58 0.37
C GLU A 80 3.66 5.60 1.66
N ARG A 81 3.90 6.78 2.23
CA ARG A 81 4.62 6.92 3.51
C ARG A 81 3.91 6.22 4.67
N ILE A 82 2.58 6.29 4.72
CA ILE A 82 1.79 5.58 5.73
C ILE A 82 1.94 4.06 5.54
N GLN A 83 1.90 3.56 4.30
CA GLN A 83 2.07 2.14 4.02
C GLN A 83 3.48 1.65 4.37
N GLU A 84 4.50 2.45 4.05
CA GLU A 84 5.89 2.15 4.40
C GLU A 84 6.09 2.09 5.91
N HIS A 85 5.60 3.10 6.64
CA HIS A 85 5.69 3.12 8.10
C HIS A 85 4.95 1.94 8.75
N ALA A 86 3.75 1.62 8.28
CA ALA A 86 3.01 0.45 8.74
C ALA A 86 3.76 -0.86 8.46
N LEU A 87 4.47 -0.95 7.33
CA LEU A 87 5.27 -2.11 6.97
C LEU A 87 6.51 -2.25 7.85
N THR A 88 7.24 -1.17 8.12
CA THR A 88 8.37 -1.16 9.05
C THR A 88 7.94 -1.64 10.44
N ARG A 89 6.82 -1.12 10.95
CA ARG A 89 6.29 -1.56 12.25
C ARG A 89 5.88 -3.04 12.25
N THR A 90 5.30 -3.51 11.15
CA THR A 90 4.94 -4.93 11.00
C THR A 90 6.19 -5.80 10.99
N ALA A 91 7.22 -5.41 10.25
CA ALA A 91 8.49 -6.15 10.18
C ALA A 91 9.17 -6.22 11.55
N GLN A 92 9.21 -5.13 12.31
CA GLN A 92 9.75 -5.13 13.68
C GLN A 92 9.04 -6.13 14.61
N VAL A 93 7.71 -6.06 14.65
CA VAL A 93 6.90 -6.92 15.54
C VAL A 93 7.03 -8.39 15.14
N GLU A 94 6.96 -8.68 13.85
CA GLU A 94 6.99 -10.05 13.36
C GLU A 94 8.42 -10.64 13.39
N HIS A 95 9.46 -9.84 13.16
CA HIS A 95 10.86 -10.28 13.30
C HIS A 95 11.14 -10.75 14.73
N ALA A 96 10.79 -9.92 15.73
CA ALA A 96 10.93 -10.29 17.15
C ALA A 96 10.18 -11.59 17.48
N ARG A 97 8.95 -11.75 16.98
CA ARG A 97 8.16 -12.98 17.17
C ARG A 97 8.83 -14.22 16.57
N LEU A 98 9.39 -14.11 15.37
CA LEU A 98 10.10 -15.22 14.73
C LEU A 98 11.37 -15.58 15.51
N THR A 99 12.13 -14.57 15.96
CA THR A 99 13.31 -14.78 16.80
C THR A 99 12.96 -15.46 18.12
N ASP A 100 11.93 -14.99 18.82
CA ASP A 100 11.46 -15.59 20.07
C ASP A 100 10.98 -17.03 19.88
N ALA A 101 10.24 -17.28 18.80
CA ALA A 101 9.76 -18.62 18.47
C ALA A 101 10.92 -19.59 18.20
N ALA A 102 11.90 -19.17 17.40
CA ALA A 102 13.07 -19.98 17.08
C ALA A 102 14.00 -20.19 18.28
N ALA A 103 14.13 -19.19 19.17
CA ALA A 103 14.91 -19.30 20.39
C ALA A 103 14.26 -20.27 21.40
N ALA A 104 12.93 -20.29 21.48
CA ALA A 104 12.20 -21.21 22.34
C ALA A 104 12.25 -22.65 21.82
N ASP A 105 12.04 -22.84 20.52
CA ASP A 105 12.09 -24.14 19.84
C ASP A 105 12.26 -23.95 18.32
N PRO A 106 13.41 -24.34 17.74
CA PRO A 106 13.65 -24.25 16.30
C PRO A 106 12.60 -24.97 15.45
N ALA A 107 11.95 -26.02 15.98
CA ALA A 107 10.89 -26.73 15.27
C ALA A 107 9.61 -25.88 15.09
N LYS A 108 9.42 -24.84 15.89
CA LYS A 108 8.27 -23.93 15.81
C LYS A 108 8.41 -22.85 14.75
N LEU A 109 9.61 -22.65 14.20
CA LEU A 109 9.86 -21.60 13.20
C LEU A 109 8.90 -21.70 12.01
N ALA A 110 8.72 -22.90 11.44
CA ALA A 110 7.84 -23.10 10.30
C ALA A 110 6.38 -22.73 10.60
N GLY A 111 5.89 -23.06 11.80
CA GLY A 111 4.55 -22.69 12.26
C GLY A 111 4.41 -21.17 12.44
N ALA A 112 5.40 -20.53 13.05
CA ALA A 112 5.40 -19.08 13.27
C ALA A 112 5.45 -18.29 11.94
N VAL A 113 6.24 -18.77 10.96
CA VAL A 113 6.28 -18.20 9.60
C VAL A 113 4.93 -18.37 8.92
N SER A 114 4.30 -19.55 9.00
CA SER A 114 3.01 -19.77 8.37
C SER A 114 1.92 -18.86 8.95
N GLU A 115 1.90 -18.69 10.28
CA GLU A 115 0.97 -17.79 10.96
C GLU A 115 1.20 -16.32 10.57
N LEU A 116 2.47 -15.89 10.42
CA LEU A 116 2.82 -14.56 9.92
C LEU A 116 2.24 -14.36 8.52
N VAL A 117 2.47 -15.30 7.60
CA VAL A 117 2.02 -15.16 6.22
C VAL A 117 0.49 -15.18 6.14
N ASP A 118 -0.19 -15.99 6.96
CA ASP A 118 -1.64 -16.01 7.07
C ASP A 118 -2.21 -14.66 7.57
N ARG A 119 -1.58 -14.04 8.58
CA ARG A 119 -1.95 -12.67 9.02
C ARG A 119 -1.77 -11.63 7.91
N GLN A 120 -0.88 -11.89 6.97
CA GLN A 120 -0.55 -10.99 5.86
C GLN A 120 -1.15 -11.47 4.52
N ILE A 121 -2.13 -12.37 4.51
CA ILE A 121 -2.62 -12.99 3.27
C ILE A 121 -3.16 -11.97 2.26
N GLN A 122 -3.82 -10.90 2.72
CA GLN A 122 -4.28 -9.82 1.86
C GLN A 122 -3.11 -9.05 1.21
N ARG A 123 -2.00 -8.91 1.93
CA ARG A 123 -0.77 -8.29 1.41
C ARG A 123 -0.11 -9.20 0.38
N VAL A 124 -0.07 -10.52 0.62
CA VAL A 124 0.38 -11.52 -0.37
C VAL A 124 -0.46 -11.43 -1.64
N TRP A 125 -1.78 -11.38 -1.52
CA TRP A 125 -2.68 -11.18 -2.66
C TRP A 125 -2.40 -9.90 -3.44
N ASN A 126 -2.18 -8.78 -2.75
CA ASN A 126 -1.85 -7.50 -3.38
C ASN A 126 -0.49 -7.56 -4.10
N MET A 127 0.50 -8.24 -3.52
CA MET A 127 1.81 -8.45 -4.16
C MET A 127 1.71 -9.30 -5.42
N LEU A 128 0.97 -10.42 -5.35
CA LEU A 128 0.69 -11.29 -6.49
C LEU A 128 0.00 -10.51 -7.62
N THR A 129 -1.04 -9.75 -7.30
CA THR A 129 -1.78 -8.95 -8.30
C THR A 129 -0.89 -7.90 -8.94
N PHE A 130 -0.12 -7.17 -8.12
CA PHE A 130 0.84 -6.17 -8.61
C PHE A 130 1.89 -6.78 -9.55
N GLY A 131 2.45 -7.94 -9.18
CA GLY A 131 3.40 -8.67 -10.01
C GLY A 131 2.80 -9.12 -11.34
N ILE A 132 1.57 -9.65 -11.31
CA ILE A 132 0.85 -10.07 -12.52
C ILE A 132 0.56 -8.88 -13.44
N ASP A 133 0.13 -7.74 -12.90
CA ASP A 133 -0.09 -6.53 -13.68
C ASP A 133 1.23 -6.02 -14.30
N GLY A 134 2.34 -6.11 -13.57
CA GLY A 134 3.67 -5.81 -14.09
C GLY A 134 4.08 -6.72 -15.26
N LEU A 135 3.87 -8.03 -15.13
CA LEU A 135 4.13 -9.01 -16.20
C LEU A 135 3.26 -8.74 -17.44
N LYS A 136 1.97 -8.43 -17.25
CA LYS A 136 1.05 -8.06 -18.33
C LYS A 136 1.53 -6.81 -19.06
N ALA A 137 1.94 -5.78 -18.32
CA ALA A 137 2.46 -4.55 -18.91
C ALA A 137 3.73 -4.83 -19.73
N GLN A 138 4.66 -5.64 -19.21
CA GLN A 138 5.88 -6.03 -19.93
C GLN A 138 5.57 -6.80 -21.22
N GLN A 139 4.65 -7.76 -21.18
CA GLN A 139 4.27 -8.52 -22.39
C GLN A 139 3.59 -7.65 -23.45
N GLN A 140 2.76 -6.69 -23.01
CA GLN A 140 2.15 -5.74 -23.93
C GLN A 140 3.20 -4.87 -24.63
N GLN A 141 4.24 -4.45 -23.93
CA GLN A 141 5.38 -3.73 -24.52
C GLN A 141 6.16 -4.59 -25.53
N GLN A 142 6.23 -5.90 -25.30
CA GLN A 142 6.88 -6.87 -26.18
C GLN A 142 5.98 -7.36 -27.34
N GLY A 143 4.75 -6.84 -27.47
CA GLY A 143 3.81 -7.23 -28.52
C GLY A 143 3.11 -8.57 -28.30
N LEU A 144 3.32 -9.23 -27.15
CA LEU A 144 2.77 -10.53 -26.80
C LEU A 144 1.38 -10.41 -26.16
N ARG A 145 0.41 -9.90 -26.91
CA ARG A 145 -0.96 -9.66 -26.40
C ARG A 145 -1.78 -10.94 -26.16
N GLY A 146 -1.37 -12.07 -26.75
CA GLY A 146 -2.13 -13.33 -26.69
C GLY A 146 -2.11 -14.04 -25.33
N THR A 147 -1.19 -13.67 -24.44
CA THR A 147 -0.96 -14.35 -23.16
C THR A 147 -1.58 -13.64 -21.96
N THR A 148 -2.13 -12.43 -22.12
CA THR A 148 -2.71 -11.65 -21.01
C THR A 148 -3.92 -12.33 -20.39
N GLY A 149 -4.71 -13.06 -21.17
CA GLY A 149 -5.87 -13.80 -20.68
C GLY A 149 -5.51 -14.94 -19.71
N LEU A 150 -4.30 -15.52 -19.82
CA LEU A 150 -3.81 -16.50 -18.85
C LEU A 150 -3.48 -15.84 -17.51
N PHE A 151 -2.87 -14.66 -17.54
CA PHE A 151 -2.59 -13.89 -16.33
C PHE A 151 -3.85 -13.42 -15.61
N ASP A 152 -4.90 -13.06 -16.37
CA ASP A 152 -6.18 -12.66 -15.79
C ASP A 152 -6.83 -13.81 -14.99
N GLN A 153 -6.63 -15.06 -15.41
CA GLN A 153 -7.13 -16.23 -14.68
C GLN A 153 -6.44 -16.44 -13.33
N LEU A 154 -5.17 -16.04 -13.19
CA LEU A 154 -4.40 -16.15 -11.95
C LEU A 154 -4.88 -15.18 -10.86
N VAL A 155 -5.64 -14.14 -11.23
CA VAL A 155 -6.20 -13.14 -10.31
C VAL A 155 -7.72 -12.97 -10.44
N ALA A 156 -8.37 -13.89 -11.13
CA ALA A 156 -9.80 -13.79 -11.43
C ALA A 156 -10.65 -13.88 -10.15
N ARG A 157 -11.63 -12.97 -10.04
CA ARG A 157 -12.62 -12.96 -8.95
C ARG A 157 -13.84 -13.81 -9.30
N ASP A 158 -14.41 -14.44 -8.28
CA ASP A 158 -15.66 -15.19 -8.38
C ASP A 158 -16.57 -14.79 -7.22
N LYS A 159 -17.69 -14.13 -7.54
CA LYS A 159 -18.66 -13.67 -6.54
C LYS A 159 -19.42 -14.82 -5.86
N SER A 160 -19.41 -16.01 -6.46
CA SER A 160 -20.07 -17.20 -5.89
C SER A 160 -19.17 -17.99 -4.93
N SER A 161 -17.86 -17.69 -4.93
CA SER A 161 -16.88 -18.29 -4.02
C SER A 161 -16.92 -17.63 -2.64
N PRO A 162 -16.77 -18.39 -1.53
CA PRO A 162 -16.63 -17.83 -0.19
C PRO A 162 -15.47 -16.83 -0.03
N SER A 163 -14.36 -17.04 -0.75
CA SER A 163 -13.20 -16.14 -0.72
C SER A 163 -13.33 -14.95 -1.69
N GLY A 164 -14.34 -14.96 -2.57
CA GLY A 164 -14.46 -13.99 -3.65
C GLY A 164 -13.46 -14.22 -4.80
N LEU A 165 -12.65 -15.29 -4.73
CA LEU A 165 -11.65 -15.66 -5.73
C LEU A 165 -12.11 -16.88 -6.53
N SER A 166 -11.75 -16.91 -7.81
CA SER A 166 -11.88 -18.12 -8.63
C SER A 166 -10.93 -19.21 -8.11
N GLN A 167 -11.17 -20.48 -8.49
CA GLN A 167 -10.29 -21.58 -8.11
C GLN A 167 -8.83 -21.37 -8.56
N GLY A 168 -8.62 -20.79 -9.75
CA GLY A 168 -7.27 -20.49 -10.25
C GLY A 168 -6.57 -19.40 -9.45
N ALA A 169 -7.33 -18.37 -9.03
CA ALA A 169 -6.82 -17.31 -8.16
C ALA A 169 -6.50 -17.81 -6.75
N GLU A 170 -7.34 -18.66 -6.18
CA GLU A 170 -7.09 -19.30 -4.89
C GLU A 170 -5.81 -20.15 -4.92
N ALA A 171 -5.66 -20.98 -5.95
CA ALA A 171 -4.45 -21.78 -6.14
C ALA A 171 -3.20 -20.90 -6.30
N SER A 172 -3.30 -19.81 -7.05
CA SER A 172 -2.20 -18.85 -7.25
C SER A 172 -1.80 -18.17 -5.93
N LEU A 173 -2.78 -17.80 -5.10
CA LEU A 173 -2.54 -17.25 -3.78
C LEU A 173 -1.84 -18.25 -2.85
N GLN A 174 -2.23 -19.52 -2.86
CA GLN A 174 -1.57 -20.56 -2.06
C GLN A 174 -0.13 -20.81 -2.53
N ILE A 175 0.13 -20.79 -3.84
CA ILE A 175 1.49 -20.88 -4.38
C ILE A 175 2.34 -19.69 -3.91
N ALA A 176 1.82 -18.47 -4.03
CA ALA A 176 2.51 -17.27 -3.59
C ALA A 176 2.80 -17.29 -2.08
N ARG A 177 1.83 -17.75 -1.28
CA ARG A 177 2.00 -17.99 0.17
C ARG A 177 3.16 -18.93 0.43
N HIS A 178 3.16 -20.13 -0.16
CA HIS A 178 4.20 -21.12 0.10
C HIS A 178 5.58 -20.67 -0.39
N ALA A 179 5.65 -19.94 -1.50
CA ALA A 179 6.89 -19.35 -1.97
C ALA A 179 7.45 -18.33 -0.96
N LEU A 180 6.61 -17.48 -0.39
CA LEU A 180 7.00 -16.52 0.63
C LEU A 180 7.40 -17.20 1.94
N GLU A 181 6.65 -18.21 2.40
CA GLU A 181 6.99 -19.01 3.59
C GLU A 181 8.37 -19.67 3.42
N GLY A 182 8.61 -20.31 2.27
CA GLY A 182 9.88 -20.96 1.97
C GLY A 182 11.05 -19.96 1.97
N GLN A 183 10.86 -18.78 1.37
CA GLN A 183 11.88 -17.74 1.36
C GLN A 183 12.17 -17.18 2.76
N LEU A 184 11.15 -16.97 3.59
CA LEU A 184 11.31 -16.50 4.97
C LEU A 184 12.08 -17.51 5.81
N ILE A 185 11.77 -18.81 5.68
CA ILE A 185 12.50 -19.87 6.38
C ILE A 185 13.95 -19.95 5.91
N ALA A 186 14.20 -19.86 4.60
CA ALA A 186 15.55 -19.86 4.03
C ALA A 186 16.39 -18.66 4.52
N ASP A 187 15.81 -17.46 4.50
CA ASP A 187 16.49 -16.25 4.97
C ASP A 187 16.72 -16.30 6.48
N PHE A 188 15.78 -16.85 7.27
CA PHE A 188 15.97 -17.00 8.71
C PHE A 188 17.08 -18.01 9.03
N THR A 189 17.04 -19.19 8.41
CA THR A 189 18.01 -20.27 8.66
C THR A 189 19.42 -19.91 8.19
N SER A 190 19.56 -19.05 7.18
CA SER A 190 20.84 -18.52 6.71
C SER A 190 21.33 -17.28 7.49
N GLY A 191 20.56 -16.80 8.47
CA GLY A 191 20.89 -15.61 9.26
C GLY A 191 20.79 -14.29 8.50
N GLN A 192 20.09 -14.28 7.36
CA GLN A 192 19.89 -13.11 6.50
C GLN A 192 18.57 -12.37 6.77
N LEU A 193 17.66 -12.97 7.54
CA LEU A 193 16.39 -12.34 7.88
C LEU A 193 16.57 -11.35 9.04
N ASP A 194 16.83 -10.08 8.69
CA ASP A 194 16.67 -8.93 9.58
C ASP A 194 15.34 -8.19 9.32
N GLU A 195 15.05 -7.15 10.10
CA GLU A 195 13.82 -6.35 9.96
C GLU A 195 13.70 -5.70 8.58
N ALA A 196 14.81 -5.24 8.00
CA ALA A 196 14.83 -4.60 6.69
C ALA A 196 14.52 -5.60 5.58
N ARG A 197 15.08 -6.82 5.68
CA ARG A 197 14.82 -7.94 4.78
C ARG A 197 13.38 -8.40 4.87
N LEU A 198 12.84 -8.51 6.09
CA LEU A 198 11.44 -8.86 6.30
C LEU A 198 10.50 -7.78 5.72
N GLN A 199 10.82 -6.50 5.94
CA GLN A 199 10.11 -5.39 5.29
C GLN A 199 10.15 -5.50 3.76
N ALA A 200 11.31 -5.81 3.17
CA ALA A 200 11.46 -5.97 1.73
C ALA A 200 10.64 -7.15 1.17
N LEU A 201 10.61 -8.28 1.88
CA LEU A 201 9.85 -9.48 1.51
C LEU A 201 8.33 -9.30 1.67
N LEU A 202 7.89 -8.45 2.58
CA LEU A 202 6.48 -8.08 2.74
C LEU A 202 6.09 -6.86 1.88
N GLY A 203 7.05 -6.28 1.16
CA GLY A 203 6.87 -5.14 0.27
C GLY A 203 6.56 -5.56 -1.17
N ARG A 204 5.96 -4.64 -1.94
CA ARG A 204 5.53 -4.89 -3.34
C ARG A 204 6.68 -5.18 -4.32
N GLY A 205 7.92 -4.83 -3.98
CA GLY A 205 9.10 -5.07 -4.81
C GLY A 205 9.60 -6.51 -4.72
N VAL A 206 10.56 -6.76 -3.82
CA VAL A 206 11.19 -8.08 -3.62
C VAL A 206 10.15 -9.14 -3.27
N GLY A 207 9.18 -8.83 -2.40
CA GLY A 207 8.08 -9.74 -2.06
C GLY A 207 7.20 -10.12 -3.26
N GLY A 208 6.92 -9.16 -4.15
CA GLY A 208 6.16 -9.40 -5.38
C GLY A 208 6.85 -10.36 -6.34
N ALA A 209 8.16 -10.24 -6.51
CA ALA A 209 8.94 -11.16 -7.33
C ALA A 209 8.89 -12.59 -6.79
N TRP A 210 9.07 -12.77 -5.48
CA TRP A 210 9.01 -14.10 -4.85
C TRP A 210 7.61 -14.72 -4.89
N CYS A 211 6.54 -13.92 -4.75
CA CYS A 211 5.16 -14.39 -4.92
C CYS A 211 4.90 -14.98 -6.32
N LEU A 212 5.65 -14.53 -7.33
CA LEU A 212 5.60 -15.05 -8.69
C LEU A 212 6.56 -16.22 -8.94
N GLY A 213 7.33 -16.64 -7.93
CA GLY A 213 8.39 -17.63 -8.08
C GLY A 213 9.60 -17.12 -8.87
N LEU A 214 9.76 -15.79 -9.00
CA LEU A 214 10.90 -15.17 -9.65
C LEU A 214 12.00 -14.92 -8.62
N SER A 215 13.22 -15.31 -8.93
CA SER A 215 14.38 -14.94 -8.12
C SER A 215 14.62 -13.43 -8.22
N SER A 216 14.53 -12.72 -7.08
CA SER A 216 15.02 -11.34 -7.02
C SER A 216 16.55 -11.32 -6.96
N PRO A 217 17.24 -10.38 -7.65
CA PRO A 217 18.65 -10.13 -7.39
C PRO A 217 18.86 -9.70 -5.93
N PRO A 218 20.04 -9.98 -5.34
CA PRO A 218 20.34 -9.55 -3.97
C PRO A 218 20.22 -8.03 -3.86
N LEU A 219 19.69 -7.55 -2.73
CA LEU A 219 19.63 -6.12 -2.41
C LEU A 219 21.07 -5.59 -2.43
N SER A 220 21.41 -4.80 -3.45
CA SER A 220 22.65 -4.05 -3.49
C SER A 220 22.62 -3.05 -2.34
N GLN A 221 23.52 -3.23 -1.38
CA GLN A 221 23.72 -2.28 -0.28
C GLN A 221 24.06 -0.91 -0.88
N SER A 222 23.22 0.08 -0.60
CA SER A 222 23.48 1.50 -0.87
C SER A 222 23.71 2.23 0.45
#